data_AF-A0A941UJS1-F1
#
_entry.id   AF-A0A941UJS1-F1
#
_cell.length_a   1.000
_cell.length_b   1.000
_cell.length_c   1.000
_cell.angle_alpha   90.00
_cell.angle_beta   90.00
_cell.angle_gamma   90.00
#
_symmetry.space_group_name_H-M   'P 1'
#
loop_
_entity.id
_entity.type
_entity.pdbx_description
1 polymer ?
#
loop_
_entity_poly.entity_id
_entity_poly.type
_entity_poly.pdbx_seq_one_letter_code
_entity_poly.pdbx_strand_id
1 'polypeptide(L)' 'MRAVMFDRYGTNEVVEVRDVPVPVAARGEVVVKVHAASVNPVDWKVRYGQARIFTGSK' A
#
# COMPACT_ATOMS: atom_id res chain seq x y z
N MET A 1 7.73 3.25 -10.98
CA MET A 1 7.78 4.07 -9.76
C MET A 1 8.10 3.16 -8.58
N ARG A 2 8.70 3.68 -7.50
CA ARG A 2 8.91 2.90 -6.28
C ARG A 2 7.66 2.97 -5.39
N ALA A 3 7.26 1.84 -4.83
CA ALA A 3 6.12 1.73 -3.92
C ALA A 3 6.48 0.85 -2.71
N VAL A 4 5.90 1.15 -1.55
CA VAL A 4 5.97 0.29 -0.36
C VAL A 4 4.83 -0.72 -0.43
N MET A 5 5.15 -2.01 -0.41
CA MET A 5 4.17 -3.10 -0.59
C MET A 5 4.38 -4.23 0.43
N PHE A 6 3.33 -5.03 0.62
CA PHE A 6 3.35 -6.28 1.39
C PHE A 6 2.24 -7.20 0.86
N ASP A 7 2.57 -8.46 0.61
CA ASP A 7 1.64 -9.43 0.02
C ASP A 7 0.99 -10.35 1.06
N ARG A 8 1.50 -10.34 2.30
CA ARG A 8 0.95 -11.12 3.42
C ARG A 8 0.90 -10.27 4.67
N TYR A 9 0.01 -10.62 5.60
CA TYR A 9 0.01 -10.01 6.92
C TYR A 9 1.27 -10.40 7.72
N GLY A 10 1.76 -9.52 8.60
CA GLY A 10 2.94 -9.81 9.43
C GLY A 10 3.44 -8.62 10.23
N THR A 11 4.66 -8.70 10.79
CA THR A 11 5.38 -7.59 11.41
C THR A 11 6.16 -6.79 10.34
N ASN A 12 7.16 -5.96 10.69
CA ASN A 12 7.76 -5.04 9.72
C ASN A 12 8.52 -5.74 8.57
N GLU A 13 8.93 -6.98 8.75
CA GLU A 13 9.67 -7.82 7.80
C GLU A 13 8.89 -8.17 6.53
N VAL A 14 7.57 -7.99 6.49
CA VAL A 14 6.77 -8.23 5.28
C VAL A 14 6.74 -7.01 4.34
N VAL A 15 7.30 -5.88 4.77
CA VAL A 15 7.28 -4.62 4.01
C VAL A 15 8.48 -4.55 3.09
N GLU A 16 8.21 -4.33 1.81
CA GLU A 16 9.24 -4.22 0.77
C GLU A 16 9.03 -2.94 -0.05
N VAL A 17 10.13 -2.30 -0.44
CA VAL A 17 10.11 -1.27 -1.48
C VAL A 17 10.33 -1.95 -2.81
N ARG A 18 9.37 -1.82 -3.73
CA ARG A 18 9.40 -2.45 -5.05
C ARG A 18 9.30 -1.42 -6.15
N ASP A 19 9.96 -1.68 -7.27
CA ASP A 19 9.69 -0.98 -8.52
C ASP A 19 8.45 -1.58 -9.19
N VAL A 20 7.47 -0.72 -9.47
CA VAL A 20 6.19 -1.08 -10.09
C VAL A 20 5.92 -0.19 -11.30
N PRO A 21 5.09 -0.61 -12.26
CA PRO A 21 4.68 0.25 -13.37
C PRO A 21 4.05 1.57 -12.88
N VAL A 22 4.26 2.65 -13.63
CA VAL A 22 3.52 3.89 -13.39
C VAL A 22 2.06 3.66 -13.82
N PRO A 23 1.07 3.97 -12.98
CA PRO A 23 -0.34 3.78 -13.34
C PRO A 23 -0.73 4.69 -14.51
N VAL A 24 -1.70 4.23 -15.30
CA VAL A 24 -2.33 5.01 -16.37
C VAL A 24 -3.74 5.36 -15.91
N ALA A 25 -4.09 6.65 -15.89
CA ALA A 25 -5.41 7.09 -15.50
C ALA A 25 -6.48 6.70 -16.53
N ALA A 26 -7.62 6.18 -16.06
CA ALA A 26 -8.80 6.00 -16.88
C ALA A 26 -9.60 7.32 -17.00
N ARG A 27 -10.75 7.26 -17.71
CA ARG A 27 -11.65 8.41 -17.84
C ARG A 27 -12.14 8.85 -16.45
N GLY A 28 -11.86 10.11 -16.10
CA GLY A 28 -12.27 10.69 -14.82
C GLY A 28 -11.25 10.51 -13.69
N GLU A 29 -10.10 9.89 -13.95
CA GLU A 29 -9.03 9.72 -12.98
C GLU A 29 -7.85 10.64 -13.29
N VAL A 30 -6.95 10.80 -12.32
CA VAL A 30 -5.70 11.54 -12.48
C VAL A 30 -4.53 10.74 -11.90
N VAL A 31 -3.36 10.85 -12.52
CA VAL A 31 -2.11 10.29 -11.97
C VAL A 31 -1.40 11.37 -11.16
N VAL A 32 -1.17 11.10 -9.88
CA VAL A 32 -0.47 12.02 -8.98
C VAL A 32 0.96 11.57 -8.76
N LYS A 33 1.92 12.46 -9.01
CA LYS A 33 3.31 12.25 -8.60
C LYS A 33 3.46 12.59 -7.11
N VAL A 34 3.45 11.56 -6.27
CA VAL A 34 3.58 11.71 -4.81
C VAL A 34 4.96 12.28 -4.47
N HIS A 35 4.99 13.42 -3.77
CA HIS A 35 6.22 14.02 -3.22
C HIS A 35 6.48 13.60 -1.77
N ALA A 36 5.41 13.46 -0.98
CA ALA A 36 5.47 13.03 0.41
C ALA A 36 4.20 12.26 0.79
N ALA A 37 4.33 11.37 1.76
CA ALA A 37 3.23 10.64 2.41
C ALA A 37 3.58 10.44 3.90
N SER A 38 2.57 10.36 4.76
CA SER A 38 2.72 10.05 6.19
C SER A 38 2.25 8.64 6.50
N VAL A 39 2.70 8.10 7.63
CA VAL A 39 2.18 6.87 8.21
C VAL A 39 1.16 7.22 9.29
N ASN A 40 -0.01 6.61 9.21
CA ASN A 40 -1.14 6.73 10.12
C ASN A 40 -1.32 5.43 10.92
N PRO A 41 -2.05 5.48 12.06
CA PRO A 41 -2.28 4.28 12.87
C PRO A 41 -3.00 3.14 12.13
N VAL A 42 -3.77 3.44 11.08
CA VAL A 42 -4.45 2.40 10.30
C VAL A 42 -3.48 1.56 9.46
N ASP A 43 -2.36 2.13 9.00
CA ASP A 43 -1.47 1.47 8.04
C ASP A 43 -0.83 0.21 8.65
N TRP A 44 -0.33 0.31 9.88
CA TRP A 44 0.26 -0.85 10.55
C TRP A 44 -0.80 -1.84 11.01
N LYS A 45 -2.01 -1.40 11.37
CA LYS A 45 -3.14 -2.28 11.71
C LYS A 45 -3.57 -3.12 10.50
N VAL A 46 -3.61 -2.51 9.32
CA VAL A 46 -3.88 -3.19 8.06
C VAL A 46 -2.78 -4.21 7.76
N ARG A 47 -1.49 -3.81 7.85
CA ARG A 47 -0.35 -4.73 7.65
C ARG A 47 -0.37 -5.92 8.63
N TYR A 48 -0.79 -5.71 9.86
CA TYR A 48 -0.90 -6.76 10.87
C TYR A 48 -2.12 -7.68 10.67
N GLY A 49 -3.04 -7.35 9.76
CA GLY A 49 -4.28 -8.09 9.57
C GLY A 49 -5.36 -7.80 10.62
N GLN A 50 -5.31 -6.66 11.31
CA GLN A 50 -6.36 -6.26 12.25
C GLN A 50 -7.59 -5.66 11.54
N ALA A 51 -7.49 -5.37 10.24
CA ALA A 51 -8.58 -4.86 9.40
C ALA A 51 -9.12 -5.90 8.39
N ARG A 52 -9.00 -7.21 8.69
CA ARG A 52 -9.33 -8.31 7.76
C ARG A 52 -10.75 -8.29 7.21
N ILE A 53 -11.71 -7.74 7.97
CA ILE A 53 -13.09 -7.58 7.49
C ILE A 53 -13.14 -6.69 6.22
N PHE A 54 -12.20 -5.75 6.08
CA PHE A 54 -12.10 -4.85 4.91
C PHE A 54 -11.05 -5.30 3.89
N THR A 55 -10.01 -6.02 4.32
CA THR A 55 -8.84 -6.33 3.47
C THR A 55 -8.76 -7.79 3.04
N GLY A 56 -9.67 -8.66 3.49
CA GLY A 56 -9.74 -10.06 3.11
C GLY A 56 -8.57 -10.90 3.60
N SER A 57 -8.22 -11.95 2.85
CA SER A 57 -6.94 -12.66 3.00
C SER A 57 -5.89 -11.97 2.14
N LYS A 58 -4.74 -11.65 2.75
CA LYS A 58 -3.51 -11.31 2.04
C LYS A 58 -2.55 -12.46 2.20
#